data_AF-A0A0Z8KGL0-F1
#
_entry.id   AF-A0A0Z8KGL0-F1
#
_cell.length_a   1.000
_cell.length_b   1.000
_cell.length_c   1.000
_cell.angle_alpha   90.00
_cell.angle_beta   90.00
_cell.angle_gamma   90.00
#
_symmetry.space_group_name_H-M   'P 1'
#
loop_
_entity.id
_entity.type
_entity.pdbx_description
1 polymer ?
#
loop_
_entity_poly.entity_id
_entity_poly.type
_entity_poly.pdbx_seq_one_letter_code
_entity_poly.pdbx_strand_id
1 'polypeptide(L)'
;MKEKKPIKLNDEQLMLDASQVADIYHQLTLDLFDQVIDRIKERGSASLDDNPYIWQLEKMNEMGLLNEDNLKLISDRSGIAEEQLRYVIQNEGYQIYKNTKEQLLEATGGDFVANSLIQTNLAAYVNQTMGDINNLINTTLPKSVREVYQSIIEEATAKVITGLATSDKAISDTVMQWAQKGFYGFTDSQGKHWKADTYARQVIKSTAWRVYREVRMAPAEELGIDTYYYSKKATAREMCAPLQHQIVTTGIARTEKGERILALSDYGYGSAGGCLGINCYHEITPFVVGANYKPDLPDNLKDLTPEQAIENANVQAKQRALERSIRQSKEFLHVAEKLGDQELIDKYKNKVRIQQGAMRDYLRQHPFLHRDYAREKYYDDPYTKAKKDIELRARQEKVTKEYERAKELLGEKAPKSLSEFKKMGYNNTRQYRQILLKSDLQEQINNGELSLVINQDKQNRHAKDHKAYADYVASNRSKNKPIPGYITVDNDTVQKIINDNYLDGTVIKRQKGQYSSVIKIDTKSGVAYSRSDLAGAYPTETNEFTIHISKATTHLVPKMPSNNKEGGTQ
;
A
#
# COMPACT_ATOMS: atom_id res chain seq x y z
N MET A 1 -29.82 29.09 -19.37
CA MET A 1 -29.72 28.59 -17.98
C MET A 1 -28.66 27.50 -17.97
N LYS A 2 -27.60 27.60 -17.13
CA LYS A 2 -26.69 26.46 -16.93
C LYS A 2 -27.53 25.29 -16.37
N GLU A 3 -27.45 24.11 -16.99
CA GLU A 3 -28.11 22.90 -16.48
C GLU A 3 -27.62 22.62 -15.05
N LYS A 4 -28.56 22.38 -14.13
CA LYS A 4 -28.24 22.01 -12.75
C LYS A 4 -27.60 20.62 -12.73
N LYS A 5 -26.54 20.43 -11.93
CA LYS A 5 -25.75 19.18 -11.91
C LYS A 5 -26.03 18.33 -10.66
N PRO A 6 -26.07 16.98 -10.79
CA PRO A 6 -26.18 16.08 -9.64
C PRO A 6 -24.94 16.17 -8.76
N ILE A 7 -25.14 15.92 -7.47
CA ILE A 7 -24.04 15.69 -6.52
C ILE A 7 -23.44 14.31 -6.79
N LYS A 8 -22.11 14.20 -6.90
CA LYS A 8 -21.43 12.91 -6.97
C LYS A 8 -21.17 12.37 -5.57
N LEU A 9 -21.65 11.16 -5.31
CA LEU A 9 -21.42 10.41 -4.07
C LEU A 9 -20.55 9.21 -4.43
N ASN A 10 -19.27 9.19 -4.05
CA ASN A 10 -18.52 7.93 -3.98
C ASN A 10 -17.17 8.10 -3.28
N ASP A 11 -17.07 7.67 -2.01
CA ASP A 11 -15.81 7.70 -1.24
C ASP A 11 -15.74 6.52 -0.23
N GLU A 12 -16.36 5.38 -0.56
CA GLU A 12 -16.36 4.19 0.32
C GLU A 12 -14.95 3.60 0.55
N GLN A 13 -14.02 3.89 -0.36
CA GLN A 13 -12.65 3.35 -0.36
C GLN A 13 -11.85 3.77 0.87
N LEU A 14 -11.89 5.05 1.26
CA LEU A 14 -11.16 5.55 2.44
C LEU A 14 -11.56 4.78 3.72
N MET A 15 -12.86 4.56 3.90
CA MET A 15 -13.39 3.86 5.07
C MET A 15 -13.07 2.37 5.05
N LEU A 16 -13.13 1.76 3.87
CA LEU A 16 -12.77 0.37 3.67
C LEU A 16 -11.30 0.14 4.02
N ASP A 17 -10.40 0.97 3.50
CA ASP A 17 -8.96 0.79 3.72
C ASP A 17 -8.56 1.11 5.16
N ALA A 18 -9.16 2.13 5.79
CA ALA A 18 -8.96 2.38 7.22
C ALA A 18 -9.44 1.21 8.08
N SER A 19 -10.54 0.55 7.68
CA SER A 19 -11.02 -0.66 8.37
C SER A 19 -10.03 -1.82 8.24
N GLN A 20 -9.40 -1.99 7.08
CA GLN A 20 -8.36 -3.00 6.86
C GLN A 20 -7.12 -2.75 7.75
N VAL A 21 -6.73 -1.49 7.96
CA VAL A 21 -5.65 -1.16 8.92
C VAL A 21 -6.03 -1.62 10.34
N ALA A 22 -7.27 -1.36 10.77
CA ALA A 22 -7.74 -1.81 12.07
C ALA A 22 -7.77 -3.34 12.20
N ASP A 23 -8.00 -4.06 11.11
CA ASP A 23 -7.97 -5.52 11.08
C ASP A 23 -6.56 -6.09 11.33
N ILE A 24 -5.49 -5.36 10.99
CA ILE A 24 -4.09 -5.75 11.29
C ILE A 24 -3.87 -5.84 12.81
N TYR A 25 -4.38 -4.88 13.59
CA TYR A 25 -4.25 -4.90 15.05
C TYR A 25 -5.08 -6.02 15.70
N HIS A 26 -6.24 -6.34 15.12
CA HIS A 26 -7.02 -7.50 15.56
C HIS A 26 -6.26 -8.81 15.28
N GLN A 27 -5.71 -8.97 14.08
CA GLN A 27 -4.86 -10.11 13.73
C GLN A 27 -3.64 -10.20 14.67
N LEU A 28 -2.97 -9.08 14.97
CA LEU A 28 -1.86 -9.05 15.94
C LEU A 28 -2.27 -9.65 17.29
N THR A 29 -3.45 -9.30 17.83
CA THR A 29 -3.88 -9.87 19.12
C THR A 29 -4.18 -11.36 19.06
N LEU A 30 -4.65 -11.88 17.91
CA LEU A 30 -4.84 -13.31 17.73
C LEU A 30 -3.49 -14.04 17.60
N ASP A 31 -2.58 -13.51 16.79
CA ASP A 31 -1.24 -14.06 16.58
C ASP A 31 -0.43 -14.10 17.91
N LEU A 32 -0.54 -13.07 18.75
CA LEU A 32 0.06 -13.05 20.10
C LEU A 32 -0.53 -14.13 21.02
N PHE A 33 -1.83 -14.38 20.90
CA PHE A 33 -2.50 -15.41 21.69
C PHE A 33 -2.10 -16.81 21.21
N ASP A 34 -1.91 -17.00 19.90
CA ASP A 34 -1.36 -18.22 19.33
C ASP A 34 0.07 -18.47 19.83
N GLN A 35 0.93 -17.44 19.92
CA GLN A 35 2.27 -17.57 20.51
C GLN A 35 2.21 -18.01 21.98
N VAL A 36 1.27 -17.48 22.76
CA VAL A 36 1.03 -17.92 24.15
C VAL A 36 0.67 -19.42 24.19
N ILE A 37 -0.28 -19.86 23.35
CA ILE A 37 -0.70 -21.27 23.30
C ILE A 37 0.45 -22.18 22.86
N ASP A 38 1.20 -21.78 21.83
CA ASP A 38 2.31 -22.56 21.30
C ASP A 38 3.39 -22.79 22.35
N ARG A 39 3.75 -21.75 23.12
CA ARG A 39 4.71 -21.88 24.22
C ARG A 39 4.18 -22.75 25.36
N ILE A 40 2.91 -22.64 25.72
CA ILE A 40 2.31 -23.51 26.75
C ILE A 40 2.36 -24.99 26.31
N LYS A 41 2.08 -25.27 25.03
CA LYS A 41 2.03 -26.63 24.49
C LYS A 41 3.39 -27.22 24.12
N GLU A 42 4.44 -26.39 24.02
CA GLU A 42 5.79 -26.85 23.74
C GLU A 42 6.24 -27.87 24.81
N ARG A 43 6.74 -29.03 24.38
CA ARG A 43 7.10 -30.11 25.30
C ARG A 43 8.41 -29.78 26.03
N GLY A 44 8.35 -29.73 27.37
CA GLY A 44 9.51 -29.55 28.25
C GLY A 44 10.14 -30.86 28.72
N SER A 45 11.03 -30.77 29.72
CA SER A 45 11.63 -31.96 30.35
C SER A 45 10.72 -32.57 31.42
N ALA A 46 9.77 -31.78 31.94
CA ALA A 46 8.73 -32.19 32.87
C ALA A 46 7.32 -32.10 32.26
N SER A 47 6.42 -32.99 32.69
CA SER A 47 4.99 -32.89 32.39
C SER A 47 4.27 -32.19 33.55
N LEU A 48 3.16 -31.51 33.23
CA LEU A 48 2.30 -30.89 34.24
C LEU A 48 1.66 -31.94 35.17
N ASP A 49 1.41 -33.16 34.70
CA ASP A 49 0.85 -34.23 35.54
C ASP A 49 1.87 -34.81 36.53
N ASP A 50 3.10 -35.07 36.08
CA ASP A 50 4.10 -35.78 36.89
C ASP A 50 4.90 -34.84 37.80
N ASN A 51 5.24 -33.64 37.29
CA ASN A 51 6.09 -32.68 38.00
C ASN A 51 5.58 -31.24 37.84
N PRO A 52 4.42 -30.88 38.42
CA PRO A 52 3.75 -29.59 38.20
C PRO A 52 4.64 -28.36 38.45
N TYR A 53 5.43 -28.36 39.53
CA TYR A 53 6.29 -27.23 39.87
C TYR A 53 7.50 -27.10 38.94
N ILE A 54 8.05 -28.22 38.45
CA ILE A 54 9.15 -28.17 37.47
C ILE A 54 8.61 -27.68 36.13
N TRP A 55 7.46 -28.19 35.70
CA TRP A 55 6.77 -27.69 34.50
C TRP A 55 6.49 -26.18 34.60
N GLN A 56 5.98 -25.71 35.74
CA GLN A 56 5.74 -24.28 35.97
C GLN A 56 7.03 -23.46 35.85
N LEU A 57 8.12 -23.91 36.47
CA LEU A 57 9.42 -23.23 36.39
C LEU A 57 9.97 -23.20 34.96
N GLU A 58 9.88 -24.30 34.22
CA GLU A 58 10.30 -24.38 32.82
C GLU A 58 9.53 -23.36 31.97
N LYS A 59 8.21 -23.34 32.08
CA LYS A 59 7.36 -22.40 31.33
C LYS A 59 7.61 -20.95 31.72
N MET A 60 7.82 -20.66 33.00
CA MET A 60 8.20 -19.31 33.42
C MET A 60 9.57 -18.90 32.84
N ASN A 61 10.52 -19.83 32.69
CA ASN A 61 11.83 -19.54 32.09
C ASN A 61 11.74 -19.27 30.58
N GLU A 62 10.76 -19.85 29.89
CA GLU A 62 10.47 -19.57 28.47
C GLU A 62 9.88 -18.16 28.23
N MET A 63 9.48 -17.44 29.29
CA MET A 63 8.88 -16.10 29.18
C MET A 63 9.78 -15.08 28.46
N GLY A 64 11.11 -15.24 28.56
CA GLY A 64 12.07 -14.40 27.82
C GLY A 64 11.93 -14.54 26.31
N LEU A 65 11.87 -15.79 25.82
CA LEU A 65 11.70 -16.10 24.39
C LEU A 65 10.34 -15.63 23.88
N LEU A 66 9.27 -15.86 24.66
CA LEU A 66 7.94 -15.35 24.35
C LEU A 66 7.97 -13.81 24.19
N ASN A 67 8.66 -13.11 25.08
CA ASN A 67 8.75 -11.65 25.02
C ASN A 67 9.51 -11.16 23.78
N GLU A 68 10.62 -11.81 23.41
CA GLU A 68 11.37 -11.48 22.19
C GLU A 68 10.52 -11.66 20.93
N ASP A 69 9.83 -12.81 20.81
CA ASP A 69 8.95 -13.11 19.67
C ASP A 69 7.76 -12.14 19.59
N ASN A 70 7.14 -11.83 20.73
CA ASN A 70 6.02 -10.88 20.82
C ASN A 70 6.46 -9.47 20.39
N LEU A 71 7.62 -9.00 20.85
CA LEU A 71 8.12 -7.67 20.50
C LEU A 71 8.40 -7.56 18.99
N LYS A 72 8.98 -8.60 18.39
CA LYS A 72 9.19 -8.67 16.94
C LYS A 72 7.86 -8.64 16.18
N LEU A 73 6.90 -9.47 16.59
CA LEU A 73 5.58 -9.52 15.97
C LEU A 73 4.86 -8.17 16.05
N ILE A 74 4.86 -7.54 17.24
CA ILE A 74 4.27 -6.22 17.45
C ILE A 74 4.93 -5.18 16.54
N SER A 75 6.27 -5.15 16.49
CA SER A 75 7.01 -4.23 15.63
C SER A 75 6.66 -4.41 14.15
N ASP A 76 6.64 -5.65 13.65
CA ASP A 76 6.34 -5.96 12.25
C ASP A 76 4.91 -5.55 11.86
N ARG A 77 3.92 -5.85 12.72
CA ARG A 77 2.51 -5.51 12.47
C ARG A 77 2.28 -4.00 12.55
N SER A 78 2.84 -3.34 13.57
CA SER A 78 2.71 -1.89 13.76
C SER A 78 3.35 -1.11 12.62
N GLY A 79 4.52 -1.54 12.11
CA GLY A 79 5.18 -0.88 10.98
C GLY A 79 4.34 -0.90 9.70
N ILE A 80 3.77 -2.06 9.34
CA ILE A 80 2.88 -2.19 8.18
C ILE A 80 1.57 -1.42 8.38
N ALA A 81 0.99 -1.46 9.59
CA ALA A 81 -0.22 -0.71 9.89
C ALA A 81 -0.02 0.80 9.80
N GLU A 82 1.11 1.32 10.28
CA GLU A 82 1.49 2.73 10.18
C GLU A 82 1.62 3.16 8.72
N GLU A 83 2.40 2.43 7.93
CA GLU A 83 2.62 2.76 6.52
C GLU A 83 1.31 2.74 5.72
N GLN A 84 0.47 1.72 5.97
CA GLN A 84 -0.83 1.64 5.33
C GLN A 84 -1.76 2.78 5.77
N LEU A 85 -1.79 3.14 7.06
CA LEU A 85 -2.61 4.26 7.54
C LEU A 85 -2.16 5.59 6.94
N ARG A 86 -0.84 5.82 6.84
CA ARG A 86 -0.26 6.99 6.18
C ARG A 86 -0.73 7.07 4.74
N TYR A 87 -0.64 5.97 3.99
CA TYR A 87 -1.15 5.92 2.62
C TYR A 87 -2.65 6.24 2.54
N VAL A 88 -3.47 5.57 3.34
CA VAL A 88 -4.94 5.74 3.31
C VAL A 88 -5.33 7.18 3.60
N ILE A 89 -4.78 7.78 4.64
CA ILE A 89 -5.17 9.14 5.03
C ILE A 89 -4.54 10.20 4.11
N GLN A 90 -3.23 10.11 3.83
CA GLN A 90 -2.52 11.17 3.11
C GLN A 90 -2.69 11.06 1.59
N ASN A 91 -2.80 9.85 1.03
CA ASN A 91 -3.03 9.68 -0.40
C ASN A 91 -4.53 9.70 -0.73
N GLU A 92 -5.31 8.74 -0.23
CA GLU A 92 -6.75 8.66 -0.59
C GLU A 92 -7.51 9.88 -0.08
N GLY A 93 -7.25 10.33 1.15
CA GLY A 93 -7.83 11.57 1.66
C GLY A 93 -7.51 12.79 0.79
N TYR A 94 -6.27 12.91 0.30
CA TYR A 94 -5.91 14.01 -0.60
C TYR A 94 -6.54 13.88 -1.99
N GLN A 95 -6.75 12.67 -2.52
CA GLN A 95 -7.51 12.49 -3.75
C GLN A 95 -8.96 12.96 -3.58
N ILE A 96 -9.61 12.65 -2.45
CA ILE A 96 -10.97 13.12 -2.16
C ILE A 96 -11.01 14.65 -2.11
N TYR A 97 -10.02 15.28 -1.48
CA TYR A 97 -9.88 16.74 -1.48
C TYR A 97 -9.84 17.31 -2.91
N LYS A 98 -8.95 16.78 -3.76
CA LYS A 98 -8.81 17.25 -5.15
C LYS A 98 -10.09 17.07 -5.94
N ASN A 99 -10.68 15.87 -5.89
CA ASN A 99 -11.93 15.55 -6.59
C ASN A 99 -13.08 16.46 -6.13
N THR A 100 -13.18 16.72 -4.84
CA THR A 100 -14.21 17.62 -4.28
C THR A 100 -13.99 19.04 -4.77
N LYS A 101 -12.75 19.54 -4.74
CA LYS A 101 -12.41 20.89 -5.21
C LYS A 101 -12.69 21.07 -6.70
N GLU A 102 -12.30 20.12 -7.54
CA GLU A 102 -12.59 20.13 -8.98
C GLU A 102 -14.10 20.21 -9.25
N GLN A 103 -14.91 19.41 -8.53
CA GLN A 103 -16.37 19.45 -8.67
C GLN A 103 -16.97 20.80 -8.26
N LEU A 104 -16.45 21.41 -7.19
CA LEU A 104 -16.91 22.72 -6.75
C LEU A 104 -16.57 23.80 -7.79
N LEU A 105 -15.35 23.79 -8.32
CA LEU A 105 -14.91 24.73 -9.36
C LEU A 105 -15.71 24.56 -10.66
N GLU A 106 -16.09 23.34 -11.02
CA GLU A 106 -17.01 23.12 -12.14
C GLU A 106 -18.39 23.77 -11.94
N ALA A 107 -18.85 23.87 -10.69
CA ALA A 107 -20.15 24.44 -10.33
C ALA A 107 -20.10 25.97 -10.17
N THR A 108 -19.04 26.51 -9.54
CA THR A 108 -18.89 27.93 -9.22
C THR A 108 -18.12 28.72 -10.28
N GLY A 109 -17.27 28.06 -11.07
CA GLY A 109 -16.20 28.68 -11.84
C GLY A 109 -14.96 28.95 -10.97
N GLY A 110 -13.80 29.06 -11.62
CA GLY A 110 -12.50 29.35 -10.99
C GLY A 110 -11.41 28.36 -11.42
N ASP A 111 -10.18 28.66 -11.04
CA ASP A 111 -9.00 27.83 -11.32
C ASP A 111 -8.63 26.94 -10.14
N PHE A 112 -8.10 25.77 -10.44
CA PHE A 112 -7.60 24.85 -9.42
C PHE A 112 -6.29 25.37 -8.82
N VAL A 113 -6.31 25.77 -7.56
CA VAL A 113 -5.11 26.10 -6.78
C VAL A 113 -4.93 25.08 -5.67
N ALA A 114 -3.86 24.31 -5.68
CA ALA A 114 -3.59 23.35 -4.61
C ALA A 114 -3.28 24.07 -3.29
N ASN A 115 -3.94 23.70 -2.20
CA ASN A 115 -3.60 24.15 -0.86
C ASN A 115 -2.66 23.13 -0.20
N SER A 116 -1.45 23.52 0.18
CA SER A 116 -0.52 22.61 0.87
C SER A 116 -0.94 22.33 2.32
N LEU A 117 -1.77 23.18 2.93
CA LEU A 117 -2.21 23.04 4.31
C LEU A 117 -2.97 21.73 4.56
N ILE A 118 -3.78 21.28 3.59
CA ILE A 118 -4.55 20.03 3.74
C ILE A 118 -3.62 18.82 3.89
N GLN A 119 -2.49 18.77 3.17
CA GLN A 119 -1.53 17.68 3.30
C GLN A 119 -0.88 17.66 4.69
N THR A 120 -0.55 18.83 5.24
CA THR A 120 -0.06 18.98 6.61
C THR A 120 -1.10 18.50 7.63
N ASN A 121 -2.37 18.87 7.47
CA ASN A 121 -3.46 18.44 8.35
C ASN A 121 -3.65 16.90 8.30
N LEU A 122 -3.63 16.31 7.11
CA LEU A 122 -3.72 14.86 6.92
C LEU A 122 -2.53 14.13 7.59
N ALA A 123 -1.32 14.66 7.45
CA ALA A 123 -0.16 14.12 8.13
C ALA A 123 -0.28 14.22 9.67
N ALA A 124 -0.80 15.33 10.18
CA ALA A 124 -1.05 15.53 11.61
C ALA A 124 -2.07 14.53 12.17
N TYR A 125 -3.17 14.25 11.44
CA TYR A 125 -4.14 13.23 11.85
C TYR A 125 -3.51 11.84 11.98
N VAL A 126 -2.64 11.47 11.05
CA VAL A 126 -1.95 10.16 11.13
C VAL A 126 -0.98 10.15 12.30
N ASN A 127 -0.17 11.19 12.48
CA ASN A 127 0.80 11.27 13.57
C ASN A 127 0.12 11.22 14.94
N GLN A 128 -1.00 11.94 15.12
CA GLN A 128 -1.81 11.86 16.34
C GLN A 128 -2.33 10.43 16.55
N THR A 129 -2.95 9.84 15.53
CA THR A 129 -3.51 8.48 15.61
C THR A 129 -2.44 7.44 15.96
N MET A 130 -1.27 7.54 15.34
CA MET A 130 -0.16 6.64 15.62
C MET A 130 0.43 6.89 17.01
N GLY A 131 0.47 8.13 17.50
CA GLY A 131 0.85 8.43 18.88
C GLY A 131 -0.08 7.74 19.89
N ASP A 132 -1.39 7.87 19.70
CA ASP A 132 -2.41 7.25 20.56
C ASP A 132 -2.31 5.71 20.56
N ILE A 133 -2.08 5.11 19.38
CA ILE A 133 -2.00 3.65 19.23
C ILE A 133 -0.65 3.10 19.66
N ASN A 134 0.47 3.74 19.32
CA ASN A 134 1.82 3.25 19.62
C ASN A 134 2.07 3.20 21.13
N ASN A 135 1.59 4.21 21.86
CA ASN A 135 1.67 4.19 23.32
C ASN A 135 1.00 2.93 23.88
N LEU A 136 -0.13 2.52 23.31
CA LEU A 136 -0.84 1.32 23.74
C LEU A 136 -0.13 0.03 23.34
N ILE A 137 0.12 -0.10 22.05
CA ILE A 137 0.54 -1.35 21.41
C ILE A 137 2.00 -1.68 21.73
N ASN A 138 2.87 -0.68 21.83
CA ASN A 138 4.29 -0.92 22.06
C ASN A 138 4.65 -0.94 23.55
N THR A 139 3.75 -0.53 24.46
CA THR A 139 4.08 -0.46 25.90
C THR A 139 3.19 -1.36 26.78
N THR A 140 1.86 -1.26 26.68
CA THR A 140 0.97 -2.00 27.58
C THR A 140 0.66 -3.40 27.07
N LEU A 141 0.50 -3.57 25.75
CA LEU A 141 0.19 -4.88 25.18
C LEU A 141 1.25 -5.95 25.51
N PRO A 142 2.58 -5.71 25.39
CA PRO A 142 3.58 -6.69 25.81
C PRO A 142 3.48 -7.09 27.29
N LYS A 143 3.12 -6.14 28.17
CA LYS A 143 2.90 -6.43 29.59
C LYS A 143 1.67 -7.31 29.79
N SER A 144 0.56 -6.98 29.15
CA SER A 144 -0.67 -7.76 29.21
C SER A 144 -0.45 -9.20 28.71
N VAL A 145 0.31 -9.39 27.62
CA VAL A 145 0.59 -10.74 27.12
C VAL A 145 1.40 -11.57 28.12
N ARG A 146 2.41 -10.98 28.76
CA ARG A 146 3.20 -11.65 29.82
C ARG A 146 2.34 -12.01 31.03
N GLU A 147 1.48 -11.10 31.48
CA GLU A 147 0.55 -11.34 32.58
C GLU A 147 -0.42 -12.48 32.27
N VAL A 148 -0.94 -12.54 31.05
CA VAL A 148 -1.82 -13.63 30.60
C VAL A 148 -1.05 -14.97 30.60
N TYR A 149 0.16 -15.00 30.04
CA TYR A 149 0.99 -16.21 30.01
C TYR A 149 1.30 -16.72 31.43
N GLN A 150 1.75 -15.83 32.30
CA GLN A 150 2.02 -16.12 33.70
C GLN A 150 0.77 -16.67 34.41
N SER A 151 -0.38 -15.99 34.26
CA SER A 151 -1.63 -16.40 34.89
C SER A 151 -2.09 -17.77 34.41
N ILE A 152 -1.93 -18.08 33.12
CA ILE A 152 -2.30 -19.39 32.59
C ILE A 152 -1.47 -20.50 33.26
N ILE A 153 -0.16 -20.30 33.37
CA ILE A 153 0.74 -21.27 34.01
C ILE A 153 0.37 -21.48 35.48
N GLU A 154 0.22 -20.39 36.23
CA GLU A 154 -0.09 -20.43 37.66
C GLU A 154 -1.45 -21.09 37.95
N GLU A 155 -2.50 -20.68 37.23
CA GLU A 155 -3.85 -21.22 37.41
C GLU A 155 -3.94 -22.69 36.98
N ALA A 156 -3.30 -23.08 35.86
CA ALA A 156 -3.28 -24.47 35.41
C ALA A 156 -2.54 -25.36 36.41
N THR A 157 -1.39 -24.91 36.90
CA THR A 157 -0.60 -25.62 37.92
C THR A 157 -1.39 -25.83 39.20
N ALA A 158 -2.07 -24.79 39.69
CA ALA A 158 -2.90 -24.89 40.89
C ALA A 158 -4.05 -25.90 40.73
N LYS A 159 -4.74 -25.91 39.58
CA LYS A 159 -5.83 -26.85 39.30
C LYS A 159 -5.37 -28.32 39.31
N VAL A 160 -4.17 -28.58 38.80
CA VAL A 160 -3.61 -29.94 38.77
C VAL A 160 -3.16 -30.39 40.15
N ILE A 161 -2.42 -29.55 40.89
CA ILE A 161 -1.94 -29.87 42.24
C ILE A 161 -3.10 -30.15 43.21
N THR A 162 -4.19 -29.41 43.06
CA THR A 162 -5.39 -29.58 43.91
C THR A 162 -6.29 -30.74 43.47
N GLY A 163 -5.97 -31.42 42.37
CA GLY A 163 -6.79 -32.50 41.80
C GLY A 163 -8.12 -32.03 41.22
N LEU A 164 -8.29 -30.72 40.97
CA LEU A 164 -9.52 -30.16 40.40
C LEU A 164 -9.67 -30.48 38.91
N ALA A 165 -8.57 -30.67 38.19
CA ALA A 165 -8.56 -31.01 36.77
C ALA A 165 -7.30 -31.79 36.38
N THR A 166 -7.37 -32.54 35.28
CA THR A 166 -6.19 -33.10 34.59
C THR A 166 -5.38 -31.98 33.92
N SER A 167 -4.12 -32.23 33.59
CA SER A 167 -3.25 -31.25 32.90
C SER A 167 -3.90 -30.62 31.66
N ASP A 168 -4.36 -31.44 30.72
CA ASP A 168 -4.99 -31.00 29.47
C ASP A 168 -6.21 -30.12 29.75
N LYS A 169 -7.08 -30.55 30.67
CA LYS A 169 -8.29 -29.80 31.03
C LYS A 169 -7.94 -28.49 31.74
N ALA A 170 -6.96 -28.50 32.65
CA ALA A 170 -6.51 -27.33 33.36
C ALA A 170 -5.95 -26.27 32.42
N ILE A 171 -5.16 -26.68 31.41
CA ILE A 171 -4.64 -25.80 30.37
C ILE A 171 -5.79 -25.28 29.50
N SER A 172 -6.61 -26.16 28.93
CA SER A 172 -7.73 -25.78 28.06
C SER A 172 -8.68 -24.77 28.72
N ASP A 173 -9.16 -25.06 29.93
CA ASP A 173 -10.11 -24.21 30.64
C ASP A 173 -9.53 -22.81 30.90
N THR A 174 -8.25 -22.77 31.29
CA THR A 174 -7.56 -21.53 31.65
C THR A 174 -7.23 -20.69 30.41
N VAL A 175 -6.73 -21.33 29.34
CA VAL A 175 -6.51 -20.67 28.04
C VAL A 175 -7.83 -20.10 27.51
N MET A 176 -8.92 -20.86 27.55
CA MET A 176 -10.23 -20.39 27.10
C MET A 176 -10.78 -19.23 27.94
N GLN A 177 -10.57 -19.25 29.26
CA GLN A 177 -10.91 -18.14 30.15
C GLN A 177 -10.17 -16.87 29.74
N TRP A 178 -8.86 -16.96 29.48
CA TRP A 178 -8.06 -15.81 29.08
C TRP A 178 -8.33 -15.37 27.64
N ALA A 179 -8.68 -16.28 26.74
CA ALA A 179 -9.12 -15.93 25.37
C ALA A 179 -10.41 -15.10 25.41
N GLN A 180 -11.34 -15.41 26.33
CA GLN A 180 -12.56 -14.63 26.53
C GLN A 180 -12.27 -13.21 27.02
N LYS A 181 -11.35 -13.07 27.99
CA LYS A 181 -10.89 -11.78 28.50
C LYS A 181 -10.15 -10.98 27.41
N GLY A 182 -9.24 -11.63 26.67
CA GLY A 182 -8.36 -11.01 25.68
C GLY A 182 -7.26 -10.15 26.32
N PHE A 183 -6.40 -9.54 25.49
CA PHE A 183 -5.36 -8.63 25.95
C PHE A 183 -5.90 -7.23 26.17
N TYR A 184 -5.82 -6.74 27.40
CA TYR A 184 -6.20 -5.37 27.73
C TYR A 184 -5.06 -4.42 27.37
N GLY A 185 -5.42 -3.36 26.67
CA GLY A 185 -4.47 -2.30 26.30
C GLY A 185 -4.44 -1.20 27.35
N PHE A 186 -5.59 -0.70 27.80
CA PHE A 186 -5.63 0.42 28.76
C PHE A 186 -6.95 0.44 29.53
N THR A 187 -6.95 1.19 30.61
CA THR A 187 -8.13 1.56 31.39
C THR A 187 -8.43 3.02 31.13
N ASP A 188 -9.65 3.35 30.72
CA ASP A 188 -10.03 4.75 30.54
C ASP A 188 -10.25 5.48 31.88
N SER A 189 -10.47 6.80 31.81
CA SER A 189 -10.70 7.64 33.01
C SER A 189 -11.97 7.26 33.78
N GLN A 190 -12.86 6.46 33.21
CA GLN A 190 -14.08 5.94 33.83
C GLN A 190 -13.87 4.53 34.41
N GLY A 191 -12.63 4.03 34.43
CA GLY A 191 -12.30 2.71 34.96
C GLY A 191 -12.62 1.55 34.03
N LYS A 192 -13.02 1.81 32.77
CA LYS A 192 -13.34 0.74 31.82
C LYS A 192 -12.06 0.21 31.17
N HIS A 193 -11.87 -1.09 31.25
CA HIS A 193 -10.80 -1.80 30.56
C HIS A 193 -11.13 -2.02 29.08
N TRP A 194 -10.21 -1.65 28.20
CA TRP A 194 -10.34 -1.78 26.76
C TRP A 194 -9.37 -2.81 26.21
N LYS A 195 -9.87 -3.70 25.34
CA LYS A 195 -9.02 -4.60 24.55
C LYS A 195 -8.20 -3.79 23.55
N ALA A 196 -6.94 -4.17 23.35
CA ALA A 196 -6.00 -3.40 22.53
C ALA A 196 -6.48 -3.22 21.07
N ASP A 197 -6.96 -4.29 20.45
CA ASP A 197 -7.50 -4.30 19.09
C ASP A 197 -8.75 -3.42 18.95
N THR A 198 -9.65 -3.48 19.95
CA THR A 198 -10.90 -2.74 19.97
C THR A 198 -10.64 -1.24 20.06
N TYR A 199 -9.68 -0.83 20.88
CA TYR A 199 -9.26 0.56 20.96
C TYR A 199 -8.63 1.04 19.65
N ALA A 200 -7.65 0.30 19.11
CA ALA A 200 -7.00 0.66 17.86
C ALA A 200 -8.02 0.85 16.74
N ARG A 201 -8.99 -0.07 16.62
CA ARG A 201 -10.10 0.07 15.67
C ARG A 201 -10.93 1.32 15.90
N GLN A 202 -11.28 1.64 17.14
CA GLN A 202 -12.09 2.82 17.46
C GLN A 202 -11.35 4.11 17.07
N VAL A 203 -10.05 4.21 17.39
CA VAL A 203 -9.22 5.38 17.06
C VAL A 203 -9.11 5.52 15.55
N ILE A 204 -8.65 4.48 14.84
CA ILE A 204 -8.47 4.51 13.37
C ILE A 204 -9.76 4.91 12.66
N LYS A 205 -10.87 4.29 13.05
CA LYS A 205 -12.18 4.58 12.46
C LYS A 205 -12.64 6.00 12.73
N SER A 206 -12.45 6.50 13.95
CA SER A 206 -12.82 7.87 14.30
C SER A 206 -11.95 8.88 13.54
N THR A 207 -10.65 8.60 13.38
CA THR A 207 -9.75 9.41 12.55
C THR A 207 -10.18 9.41 11.09
N ALA A 208 -10.48 8.24 10.51
CA ALA A 208 -10.92 8.15 9.11
C ALA A 208 -12.15 9.02 8.85
N TRP A 209 -13.16 8.96 9.73
CA TRP A 209 -14.35 9.81 9.61
C TRP A 209 -14.07 11.30 9.82
N ARG A 210 -13.10 11.67 10.68
CA ARG A 210 -12.66 13.08 10.81
C ARG A 210 -11.99 13.56 9.52
N VAL A 211 -11.06 12.76 8.99
CA VAL A 211 -10.37 13.03 7.73
C VAL A 211 -11.35 13.19 6.58
N TYR A 212 -12.30 12.26 6.44
CA TYR A 212 -13.35 12.33 5.43
C TYR A 212 -14.11 13.65 5.41
N ARG A 213 -14.44 14.17 6.60
CA ARG A 213 -15.13 15.45 6.72
C ARG A 213 -14.18 16.60 6.37
N GLU A 214 -12.98 16.62 6.93
CA GLU A 214 -11.96 17.64 6.66
C GLU A 214 -11.72 17.80 5.15
N VAL A 215 -11.45 16.70 4.44
CA VAL A 215 -11.10 16.75 3.01
C VAL A 215 -12.25 17.19 2.11
N ARG A 216 -13.49 17.11 2.59
CA ARG A 216 -14.68 17.59 1.87
C ARG A 216 -15.07 19.02 2.27
N MET A 217 -14.84 19.40 3.52
CA MET A 217 -15.17 20.72 4.05
C MET A 217 -14.12 21.77 3.69
N ALA A 218 -12.84 21.43 3.76
CA ALA A 218 -11.74 22.35 3.41
C ALA A 218 -11.89 22.99 2.02
N PRO A 219 -12.12 22.25 0.91
CA PRO A 219 -12.26 22.88 -0.40
C PRO A 219 -13.56 23.69 -0.53
N ALA A 220 -14.60 23.38 0.25
CA ALA A 220 -15.82 24.16 0.29
C ALA A 220 -15.58 25.50 1.01
N GLU A 221 -14.91 25.47 2.17
CA GLU A 221 -14.53 26.66 2.93
C GLU A 221 -13.61 27.59 2.12
N GLU A 222 -12.63 27.04 1.41
CA GLU A 222 -11.75 27.78 0.50
C GLU A 222 -12.52 28.55 -0.59
N LEU A 223 -13.71 28.09 -0.96
CA LEU A 223 -14.59 28.71 -1.96
C LEU A 223 -15.76 29.49 -1.33
N GLY A 224 -15.76 29.67 0.00
CA GLY A 224 -16.82 30.38 0.72
C GLY A 224 -18.16 29.62 0.76
N ILE A 225 -18.14 28.30 0.56
CA ILE A 225 -19.32 27.43 0.62
C ILE A 225 -19.41 26.82 2.02
N ASP A 226 -20.44 27.20 2.75
CA ASP A 226 -20.73 26.72 4.11
C ASP A 226 -21.92 25.73 4.14
N THR A 227 -22.40 25.30 2.97
CA THR A 227 -23.61 24.48 2.81
C THR A 227 -23.29 23.09 2.29
N TYR A 228 -23.97 22.09 2.84
CA TYR A 228 -23.70 20.69 2.58
C TYR A 228 -25.01 19.90 2.49
N TYR A 229 -25.06 18.94 1.58
CA TYR A 229 -26.08 17.91 1.58
C TYR A 229 -25.76 16.84 2.63
N TYR A 230 -26.72 16.55 3.50
CA TYR A 230 -26.59 15.53 4.54
C TYR A 230 -27.21 14.21 4.07
N SER A 231 -26.38 13.16 3.96
CA SER A 231 -26.81 11.85 3.45
C SER A 231 -28.01 11.26 4.23
N LYS A 232 -28.86 10.49 3.54
CA LYS A 232 -29.91 9.67 4.17
C LYS A 232 -29.45 8.21 4.23
N LYS A 233 -29.63 7.58 5.38
CA LYS A 233 -29.28 6.19 5.70
C LYS A 233 -30.46 5.53 6.41
N ALA A 234 -30.49 4.20 6.37
CA ALA A 234 -31.56 3.42 6.99
C ALA A 234 -31.61 3.58 8.52
N THR A 235 -30.49 4.01 9.13
CA THR A 235 -30.34 4.20 10.57
C THR A 235 -29.77 5.57 10.88
N ALA A 236 -30.31 6.23 11.90
CA ALA A 236 -29.78 7.49 12.40
C ALA A 236 -30.06 7.62 13.90
N ARG A 237 -29.14 8.23 14.64
CA ARG A 237 -29.42 8.66 16.02
C ARG A 237 -30.27 9.92 16.04
N GLU A 238 -30.86 10.23 17.19
CA GLU A 238 -31.78 11.35 17.41
C GLU A 238 -31.30 12.68 16.79
N MET A 239 -30.09 13.11 17.11
CA MET A 239 -29.54 14.37 16.58
C MET A 239 -29.25 14.35 15.06
N CYS A 240 -29.16 13.17 14.43
CA CYS A 240 -28.91 13.05 12.99
C CYS A 240 -30.20 12.85 12.18
N ALA A 241 -31.22 12.25 12.78
CA ALA A 241 -32.41 11.82 12.07
C ALA A 241 -33.16 12.99 11.38
N PRO A 242 -33.32 14.19 12.00
CA PRO A 242 -33.95 15.35 11.36
C PRO A 242 -33.13 15.96 10.22
N LEU A 243 -31.82 15.71 10.18
CA LEU A 243 -30.91 16.27 9.18
C LEU A 243 -30.91 15.47 7.87
N GLN A 244 -31.41 14.24 7.90
CA GLN A 244 -31.32 13.34 6.75
C GLN A 244 -32.02 13.91 5.51
N HIS A 245 -31.31 13.91 4.39
CA HIS A 245 -31.77 14.46 3.11
C HIS A 245 -32.06 15.97 3.14
N GLN A 246 -31.55 16.70 4.14
CA GLN A 246 -31.63 18.16 4.23
C GLN A 246 -30.32 18.81 3.76
N ILE A 247 -30.42 20.11 3.44
CA ILE A 247 -29.23 20.95 3.31
C ILE A 247 -28.91 21.50 4.70
N VAL A 248 -27.66 21.35 5.08
CA VAL A 248 -27.13 21.78 6.39
C VAL A 248 -26.03 22.80 6.20
N THR A 249 -25.74 23.56 7.24
CA THR A 249 -24.65 24.54 7.24
C THR A 249 -23.82 24.48 8.50
N THR A 250 -22.53 24.81 8.38
CA THR A 250 -21.65 25.09 9.51
C THR A 250 -21.88 26.49 10.12
N GLY A 251 -22.57 27.37 9.40
CA GLY A 251 -22.98 28.69 9.86
C GLY A 251 -24.36 28.67 10.54
N ILE A 252 -25.11 29.76 10.34
CA ILE A 252 -26.46 29.94 10.91
C ILE A 252 -27.56 29.42 9.98
N ALA A 253 -28.64 28.91 10.57
CA ALA A 253 -29.80 28.40 9.86
C ALA A 253 -30.48 29.53 9.07
N ARG A 254 -30.88 29.25 7.83
CA ARG A 254 -31.43 30.25 6.91
C ARG A 254 -32.24 29.63 5.78
N THR A 255 -32.93 30.46 5.03
CA THR A 255 -33.52 30.07 3.73
C THR A 255 -32.77 30.80 2.63
N GLU A 256 -32.29 30.06 1.64
CA GLU A 256 -31.53 30.60 0.52
C GLU A 256 -32.11 30.06 -0.79
N LYS A 257 -32.54 30.96 -1.69
CA LYS A 257 -33.17 30.61 -2.99
C LYS A 257 -34.30 29.56 -2.87
N GLY A 258 -35.07 29.61 -1.78
CA GLY A 258 -36.18 28.69 -1.51
C GLY A 258 -35.78 27.35 -0.88
N GLU A 259 -34.48 27.08 -0.67
CA GLU A 259 -34.01 25.91 0.07
C GLU A 259 -33.88 26.25 1.56
N ARG A 260 -34.46 25.41 2.43
CA ARG A 260 -34.31 25.53 3.88
C ARG A 260 -33.01 24.87 4.31
N ILE A 261 -32.16 25.64 5.00
CA ILE A 261 -30.83 25.22 5.44
C ILE A 261 -30.80 25.14 6.97
N LEU A 262 -30.44 23.99 7.52
CA LEU A 262 -30.37 23.73 8.96
C LEU A 262 -28.95 23.94 9.50
N ALA A 263 -28.78 24.61 10.64
CA ALA A 263 -27.46 24.76 11.25
C ALA A 263 -27.06 23.48 11.98
N LEU A 264 -25.86 22.95 11.69
CA LEU A 264 -25.31 21.77 12.36
C LEU A 264 -25.16 21.99 13.89
N SER A 265 -24.90 23.23 14.32
CA SER A 265 -24.79 23.60 15.74
C SER A 265 -26.05 23.29 16.53
N ASP A 266 -27.24 23.47 15.93
CA ASP A 266 -28.53 23.21 16.57
C ASP A 266 -28.73 21.71 16.82
N TYR A 267 -27.92 20.88 16.16
CA TYR A 267 -27.93 19.44 16.27
C TYR A 267 -26.67 18.89 16.97
N GLY A 268 -26.00 19.72 17.79
CA GLY A 268 -24.90 19.32 18.67
C GLY A 268 -23.58 19.01 17.95
N TYR A 269 -23.40 19.52 16.73
CA TYR A 269 -22.15 19.38 15.99
C TYR A 269 -20.93 19.76 16.84
N GLY A 270 -19.86 18.95 16.75
CA GLY A 270 -18.66 19.10 17.58
C GLY A 270 -18.70 18.32 18.90
N SER A 271 -19.86 17.86 19.36
CA SER A 271 -19.97 16.97 20.53
C SER A 271 -19.96 15.49 20.14
N ALA A 272 -19.53 14.61 21.04
CA ALA A 272 -19.55 13.16 20.80
C ALA A 272 -20.97 12.64 20.50
N GLY A 273 -21.96 13.14 21.26
CA GLY A 273 -23.37 12.75 21.14
C GLY A 273 -24.17 13.53 20.09
N GLY A 274 -23.61 14.56 19.45
CA GLY A 274 -24.27 15.40 18.44
C GLY A 274 -23.84 15.09 17.00
N CYS A 275 -24.55 15.66 16.02
CA CYS A 275 -24.49 15.20 14.63
C CYS A 275 -23.04 15.14 14.10
N LEU A 276 -22.76 14.16 13.23
CA LEU A 276 -21.39 13.86 12.78
C LEU A 276 -20.38 13.53 13.92
N GLY A 277 -20.87 13.22 15.12
CA GLY A 277 -20.07 12.79 16.27
C GLY A 277 -19.58 11.34 16.19
N ILE A 278 -19.20 10.78 17.35
CA ILE A 278 -18.60 9.43 17.41
C ILE A 278 -19.56 8.36 16.87
N ASN A 279 -19.01 7.39 16.13
CA ASN A 279 -19.75 6.29 15.50
C ASN A 279 -20.85 6.72 14.50
N CYS A 280 -20.88 7.99 14.08
CA CYS A 280 -21.74 8.45 13.01
C CYS A 280 -21.11 8.13 11.64
N TYR A 281 -21.91 7.56 10.74
CA TYR A 281 -21.49 7.22 9.36
C TYR A 281 -22.16 8.12 8.32
N HIS A 282 -22.80 9.21 8.74
CA HIS A 282 -23.40 10.15 7.82
C HIS A 282 -22.31 10.92 7.09
N GLU A 283 -22.48 10.98 5.77
CA GLU A 283 -21.64 11.74 4.88
C GLU A 283 -22.27 13.11 4.67
N ILE A 284 -21.40 14.11 4.57
CA ILE A 284 -21.72 15.46 4.12
C ILE A 284 -21.06 15.67 2.77
N THR A 285 -21.77 16.31 1.85
CA THR A 285 -21.23 16.65 0.53
C THR A 285 -21.44 18.14 0.27
N PRO A 286 -20.43 18.92 -0.12
CA PRO A 286 -20.61 20.33 -0.43
C PRO A 286 -21.79 20.57 -1.39
N PHE A 287 -22.56 21.62 -1.14
CA PHE A 287 -23.81 21.90 -1.86
C PHE A 287 -23.92 23.38 -2.20
N VAL A 288 -23.79 23.71 -3.49
CA VAL A 288 -23.95 25.09 -3.98
C VAL A 288 -25.43 25.38 -4.23
N VAL A 289 -26.02 26.21 -3.38
CA VAL A 289 -27.45 26.55 -3.44
C VAL A 289 -27.81 27.23 -4.77
N GLY A 290 -28.76 26.62 -5.48
CA GLY A 290 -29.22 27.06 -6.80
C GLY A 290 -28.44 26.50 -7.98
N ALA A 291 -27.29 25.86 -7.77
CA ALA A 291 -26.53 25.15 -8.82
C ALA A 291 -26.66 23.63 -8.71
N ASN A 292 -26.65 23.08 -7.49
CA ASN A 292 -26.85 21.66 -7.23
C ASN A 292 -28.33 21.32 -6.95
N TYR A 293 -28.63 20.01 -7.01
CA TYR A 293 -29.90 19.43 -6.56
C TYR A 293 -29.64 18.21 -5.68
N LYS A 294 -30.58 17.89 -4.78
CA LYS A 294 -30.47 16.72 -3.90
C LYS A 294 -30.51 15.42 -4.74
N PRO A 295 -29.69 14.42 -4.42
CA PRO A 295 -29.71 13.15 -5.15
C PRO A 295 -31.03 12.42 -4.93
N ASP A 296 -31.48 11.67 -5.92
CA ASP A 296 -32.63 10.78 -5.76
C ASP A 296 -32.33 9.72 -4.70
N LEU A 297 -33.32 9.43 -3.87
CA LEU A 297 -33.22 8.40 -2.85
C LEU A 297 -33.62 7.04 -3.44
N PRO A 298 -32.96 5.94 -3.05
CA PRO A 298 -33.46 4.61 -3.36
C PRO A 298 -34.80 4.37 -2.67
N ASP A 299 -35.64 3.49 -3.24
CA ASP A 299 -37.03 3.28 -2.78
C ASP A 299 -37.11 2.92 -1.29
N ASN A 300 -36.16 2.14 -0.77
CA ASN A 300 -36.10 1.76 0.64
C ASN A 300 -35.80 2.93 1.61
N LEU A 301 -35.39 4.10 1.11
CA LEU A 301 -35.11 5.28 1.91
C LEU A 301 -36.10 6.43 1.68
N LYS A 302 -36.89 6.41 0.60
CA LYS A 302 -37.80 7.53 0.26
C LYS A 302 -38.74 7.87 1.41
N ASP A 303 -39.47 6.88 1.90
CA ASP A 303 -40.54 7.07 2.89
C ASP A 303 -40.08 6.87 4.34
N LEU A 304 -38.78 6.68 4.58
CA LEU A 304 -38.24 6.47 5.91
C LEU A 304 -38.34 7.75 6.76
N THR A 305 -39.05 7.69 7.89
CA THR A 305 -39.19 8.82 8.83
C THR A 305 -38.00 8.90 9.80
N PRO A 306 -37.77 10.07 10.45
CA PRO A 306 -36.76 10.20 11.50
C PRO A 306 -36.94 9.18 12.64
N GLU A 307 -38.16 8.95 13.09
CA GLU A 307 -38.49 8.03 14.18
C GLU A 307 -38.14 6.59 13.80
N GLN A 308 -38.50 6.18 12.58
CA GLN A 308 -38.15 4.87 12.04
C GLN A 308 -36.63 4.70 11.91
N ALA A 309 -35.90 5.75 11.48
CA ALA A 309 -34.44 5.69 11.39
C ALA A 309 -33.77 5.51 12.76
N ILE A 310 -34.34 6.10 13.82
CA ILE A 310 -33.90 5.93 15.21
C ILE A 310 -34.19 4.50 15.69
N GLU A 311 -35.38 3.98 15.44
CA GLU A 311 -35.73 2.61 15.79
C GLU A 311 -34.84 1.59 15.06
N ASN A 312 -34.62 1.80 13.76
CA ASN A 312 -33.75 0.98 12.93
C ASN A 312 -32.31 0.95 13.45
N ALA A 313 -31.82 2.02 14.09
CA ALA A 313 -30.48 2.03 14.69
C ALA A 313 -30.36 1.00 15.82
N ASN A 314 -31.39 0.81 16.65
CA ASN A 314 -31.42 -0.20 17.70
C ASN A 314 -31.45 -1.62 17.12
N VAL A 315 -32.24 -1.81 16.06
CA VAL A 315 -32.32 -3.08 15.31
C VAL A 315 -30.96 -3.42 14.67
N GLN A 316 -30.31 -2.48 14.01
CA GLN A 316 -28.98 -2.68 13.45
C GLN A 316 -27.93 -2.97 14.54
N ALA A 317 -28.02 -2.33 15.71
CA ALA A 317 -27.11 -2.59 16.83
C ALA A 317 -27.19 -4.06 17.31
N LYS A 318 -28.40 -4.66 17.31
CA LYS A 318 -28.60 -6.09 17.60
C LYS A 318 -27.96 -6.98 16.54
N GLN A 319 -28.08 -6.64 15.25
CA GLN A 319 -27.34 -7.33 14.20
C GLN A 319 -25.83 -7.28 14.45
N ARG A 320 -25.27 -6.10 14.75
CA ARG A 320 -23.84 -5.96 15.04
C ARG A 320 -23.42 -6.80 16.25
N ALA A 321 -24.29 -6.98 17.24
CA ALA A 321 -24.02 -7.86 18.38
C ALA A 321 -23.96 -9.34 17.97
N LEU A 322 -24.87 -9.80 17.12
CA LEU A 322 -24.84 -11.16 16.57
C LEU A 322 -23.59 -11.40 15.73
N GLU A 323 -23.19 -10.46 14.87
CA GLU A 323 -21.95 -10.55 14.07
C GLU A 323 -20.71 -10.71 14.96
N ARG A 324 -20.59 -9.89 16.02
CA ARG A 324 -19.50 -10.00 16.99
C ARG A 324 -19.51 -11.34 17.71
N SER A 325 -20.69 -11.87 18.06
CA SER A 325 -20.84 -13.16 18.72
C SER A 325 -20.42 -14.33 17.82
N ILE A 326 -20.77 -14.28 16.54
CA ILE A 326 -20.33 -15.26 15.53
C ILE A 326 -18.81 -15.22 15.39
N ARG A 327 -18.24 -14.02 15.22
CA ARG A 327 -16.79 -13.84 15.06
C ARG A 327 -16.04 -14.39 16.27
N GLN A 328 -16.46 -13.98 17.48
CA GLN A 328 -15.88 -14.45 18.73
C GLN A 328 -15.96 -15.98 18.87
N SER A 329 -17.08 -16.60 18.47
CA SER A 329 -17.20 -18.06 18.54
C SER A 329 -16.29 -18.78 17.54
N LYS A 330 -15.96 -18.15 16.41
CA LYS A 330 -14.94 -18.66 15.48
C LYS A 330 -13.52 -18.45 16.00
N GLU A 331 -13.24 -17.32 16.64
CA GLU A 331 -11.96 -17.08 17.34
C GLU A 331 -11.74 -18.16 18.42
N PHE A 332 -12.77 -18.48 19.21
CA PHE A 332 -12.71 -19.57 20.20
C PHE A 332 -12.62 -20.95 19.60
N LEU A 333 -13.23 -21.18 18.44
CA LEU A 333 -13.05 -22.43 17.71
C LEU A 333 -11.58 -22.61 17.30
N HIS A 334 -10.94 -21.57 16.77
CA HIS A 334 -9.51 -21.58 16.43
C HIS A 334 -8.65 -21.90 17.65
N VAL A 335 -8.90 -21.24 18.79
CA VAL A 335 -8.19 -21.53 20.05
C VAL A 335 -8.38 -22.99 20.47
N ALA A 336 -9.59 -23.53 20.39
CA ALA A 336 -9.86 -24.94 20.69
C ALA A 336 -9.13 -25.90 19.74
N GLU A 337 -9.05 -25.58 18.44
CA GLU A 337 -8.29 -26.34 17.45
C GLU A 337 -6.79 -26.30 17.74
N LYS A 338 -6.24 -25.14 18.11
CA LYS A 338 -4.85 -24.97 18.59
C LYS A 338 -4.56 -25.82 19.83
N LEU A 339 -5.50 -25.86 20.77
CA LEU A 339 -5.40 -26.68 21.97
C LEU A 339 -5.50 -28.18 21.66
N GLY A 340 -6.23 -28.57 20.61
CA GLY A 340 -6.52 -29.97 20.29
C GLY A 340 -7.63 -30.56 21.16
N ASP A 341 -8.46 -29.70 21.77
CA ASP A 341 -9.52 -30.09 22.68
C ASP A 341 -10.81 -30.38 21.89
N GLN A 342 -11.09 -31.66 21.67
CA GLN A 342 -12.22 -32.08 20.82
C GLN A 342 -13.58 -31.65 21.38
N GLU A 343 -13.76 -31.62 22.70
CA GLU A 343 -15.00 -31.18 23.34
C GLU A 343 -15.26 -29.69 23.06
N LEU A 344 -14.23 -28.86 23.23
CA LEU A 344 -14.30 -27.43 22.93
C LEU A 344 -14.51 -27.17 21.43
N ILE A 345 -13.84 -27.94 20.56
CA ILE A 345 -14.00 -27.85 19.11
C ILE A 345 -15.46 -28.08 18.72
N ASP A 346 -16.07 -29.16 19.21
CA ASP A 346 -17.47 -29.48 18.87
C ASP A 346 -18.45 -28.45 19.45
N LYS A 347 -18.19 -27.98 20.67
CA LYS A 347 -18.95 -26.91 21.31
C LYS A 347 -18.96 -25.62 20.49
N TYR A 348 -17.79 -25.13 20.05
CA TYR A 348 -17.71 -23.87 19.31
C TYR A 348 -18.15 -24.01 17.85
N LYS A 349 -17.94 -25.16 17.20
CA LYS A 349 -18.56 -25.49 15.90
C LYS A 349 -20.08 -25.40 15.97
N ASN A 350 -20.69 -25.97 17.01
CA ASN A 350 -22.14 -25.89 17.20
C ASN A 350 -22.61 -24.45 17.47
N LYS A 351 -21.92 -23.71 18.35
CA LYS A 351 -22.24 -22.30 18.62
C LYS A 351 -22.25 -21.43 17.37
N VAL A 352 -21.22 -21.56 16.53
CA VAL A 352 -21.15 -20.82 15.25
C VAL A 352 -22.36 -21.13 14.38
N ARG A 353 -22.73 -22.41 14.24
CA ARG A 353 -23.90 -22.82 13.44
C ARG A 353 -25.20 -22.22 13.97
N ILE A 354 -25.43 -22.30 15.28
CA ILE A 354 -26.62 -21.75 15.95
C ILE A 354 -26.71 -20.23 15.75
N GLN A 355 -25.63 -19.50 16.01
CA GLN A 355 -25.60 -18.04 15.89
C GLN A 355 -25.77 -17.58 14.43
N GLN A 356 -25.21 -18.32 13.47
CA GLN A 356 -25.45 -18.06 12.05
C GLN A 356 -26.92 -18.34 11.66
N GLY A 357 -27.56 -19.32 12.28
CA GLY A 357 -29.01 -19.53 12.18
C GLY A 357 -29.78 -18.32 12.68
N ALA A 358 -29.49 -17.89 13.92
CA ALA A 358 -30.10 -16.72 14.52
C ALA A 358 -29.89 -15.44 13.68
N MET A 359 -28.72 -15.26 13.07
CA MET A 359 -28.46 -14.16 12.14
C MET A 359 -29.37 -14.21 10.91
N ARG A 360 -29.50 -15.38 10.28
CA ARG A 360 -30.39 -15.55 9.12
C ARG A 360 -31.84 -15.25 9.47
N ASP A 361 -32.30 -15.73 10.63
CA ASP A 361 -33.66 -15.49 11.10
C ASP A 361 -33.88 -14.01 11.45
N TYR A 362 -32.90 -13.38 12.09
CA TYR A 362 -32.94 -11.96 12.43
C TYR A 362 -33.03 -11.08 11.19
N LEU A 363 -32.25 -11.36 10.15
CA LEU A 363 -32.29 -10.63 8.88
C LEU A 363 -33.60 -10.84 8.13
N ARG A 364 -34.19 -12.05 8.19
CA ARG A 364 -35.50 -12.31 7.59
C ARG A 364 -36.61 -11.44 8.19
N GLN A 365 -36.51 -11.14 9.48
CA GLN A 365 -37.46 -10.27 10.20
C GLN A 365 -37.23 -8.77 9.92
N HIS A 366 -36.07 -8.36 9.41
CA HIS A 366 -35.70 -6.95 9.22
C HIS A 366 -35.10 -6.71 7.82
N PRO A 367 -35.93 -6.60 6.77
CA PRO A 367 -35.49 -6.58 5.37
C PRO A 367 -34.55 -5.43 4.97
N PHE A 368 -34.49 -4.35 5.76
CA PHE A 368 -33.57 -3.23 5.53
C PHE A 368 -32.13 -3.52 5.98
N LEU A 369 -31.90 -4.64 6.66
CA LEU A 369 -30.58 -5.11 7.06
C LEU A 369 -29.98 -6.06 6.02
N HIS A 370 -28.67 -6.03 5.89
CA HIS A 370 -27.92 -6.93 5.00
C HIS A 370 -26.83 -7.66 5.77
N ARG A 371 -26.61 -8.94 5.42
CA ARG A 371 -25.54 -9.74 6.00
C ARG A 371 -24.19 -9.30 5.44
N ASP A 372 -23.24 -9.02 6.33
CA ASP A 372 -21.87 -8.72 5.97
C ASP A 372 -20.95 -9.80 6.53
N TYR A 373 -20.57 -10.75 5.67
CA TYR A 373 -19.74 -11.89 6.06
C TYR A 373 -18.34 -11.48 6.53
N ALA A 374 -17.80 -10.36 6.05
CA ALA A 374 -16.46 -9.90 6.46
C ALA A 374 -16.41 -9.60 7.97
N ARG A 375 -17.52 -9.13 8.54
CA ARG A 375 -17.64 -8.85 9.98
C ARG A 375 -17.73 -10.09 10.86
N GLU A 376 -18.07 -11.23 10.26
CA GLU A 376 -18.16 -12.52 10.94
C GLU A 376 -16.87 -13.34 10.81
N LYS A 377 -15.91 -12.95 9.99
CA LYS A 377 -14.68 -13.74 9.77
C LYS A 377 -13.71 -13.61 10.93
N TYR A 378 -13.07 -14.72 11.30
CA TYR A 378 -12.04 -14.73 12.35
C TYR A 378 -10.64 -14.40 11.79
N TYR A 379 -10.37 -14.77 10.53
CA TYR A 379 -9.07 -14.56 9.90
C TYR A 379 -9.21 -14.24 8.42
N ASP A 380 -8.58 -13.16 7.98
CA ASP A 380 -8.57 -12.66 6.60
C ASP A 380 -7.16 -12.30 6.10
N ASP A 381 -6.14 -12.57 6.91
CA ASP A 381 -4.74 -12.18 6.72
C ASP A 381 -4.51 -10.74 6.22
N PRO A 382 -5.06 -9.72 6.92
CA PRO A 382 -4.93 -8.32 6.52
C PRO A 382 -3.48 -7.84 6.46
N TYR A 383 -2.59 -8.38 7.29
CA TYR A 383 -1.17 -8.05 7.28
C TYR A 383 -0.51 -8.37 5.94
N THR A 384 -0.61 -9.62 5.45
CA THR A 384 0.04 -10.02 4.20
C THR A 384 -0.54 -9.26 3.01
N LYS A 385 -1.85 -8.98 3.03
CA LYS A 385 -2.50 -8.14 2.01
C LYS A 385 -1.90 -6.73 2.00
N ALA A 386 -1.87 -6.06 3.16
CA ALA A 386 -1.31 -4.71 3.28
C ALA A 386 0.18 -4.66 2.86
N LYS A 387 0.97 -5.66 3.26
CA LYS A 387 2.37 -5.78 2.84
C LYS A 387 2.53 -5.88 1.33
N LYS A 388 1.72 -6.72 0.66
CA LYS A 388 1.72 -6.84 -0.81
C LYS A 388 1.31 -5.53 -1.48
N ASP A 389 0.33 -4.82 -0.93
CA ASP A 389 -0.12 -3.54 -1.46
C ASP A 389 0.98 -2.48 -1.35
N ILE A 390 1.69 -2.42 -0.21
CA ILE A 390 2.88 -1.58 -0.01
C ILE A 390 3.96 -1.89 -1.05
N GLU A 391 4.34 -3.16 -1.18
CA GLU A 391 5.37 -3.60 -2.14
C GLU A 391 4.98 -3.26 -3.59
N LEU A 392 3.70 -3.44 -3.94
CA LEU A 392 3.18 -3.10 -5.25
C LEU A 392 3.26 -1.60 -5.51
N ARG A 393 2.89 -0.76 -4.54
CA ARG A 393 2.99 0.71 -4.65
C ARG A 393 4.42 1.17 -4.81
N ALA A 394 5.35 0.66 -4.00
CA ALA A 394 6.77 0.97 -4.11
C ALA A 394 7.34 0.57 -5.49
N ARG A 395 6.93 -0.60 -6.01
CA ARG A 395 7.29 -1.03 -7.36
C ARG A 395 6.72 -0.09 -8.43
N GLN A 396 5.47 0.32 -8.31
CA GLN A 396 4.83 1.24 -9.26
C GLN A 396 5.51 2.61 -9.24
N GLU A 397 5.81 3.14 -8.05
CA GLU A 397 6.52 4.42 -7.90
C GLU A 397 7.91 4.36 -8.53
N LYS A 398 8.66 3.28 -8.28
CA LYS A 398 9.96 3.05 -8.93
C LYS A 398 9.85 3.09 -10.46
N VAL A 399 8.88 2.37 -11.03
CA VAL A 399 8.67 2.34 -12.48
C VAL A 399 8.29 3.73 -13.01
N THR A 400 7.49 4.49 -12.27
CA THR A 400 7.17 5.89 -12.64
C THR A 400 8.40 6.77 -12.62
N LYS A 401 9.25 6.68 -11.57
CA LYS A 401 10.52 7.43 -11.50
C LYS A 401 11.48 7.07 -12.64
N GLU A 402 11.59 5.79 -12.97
CA GLU A 402 12.40 5.33 -14.10
C GLU A 402 11.88 5.87 -15.44
N TYR A 403 10.55 5.95 -15.61
CA TYR A 403 9.94 6.54 -16.78
C TYR A 403 10.20 8.05 -16.87
N GLU A 404 9.98 8.81 -15.81
CA GLU A 404 10.23 10.25 -15.81
C GLU A 404 11.71 10.55 -16.06
N ARG A 405 12.63 9.79 -15.43
CA ARG A 405 14.08 9.87 -15.70
C ARG A 405 14.39 9.56 -17.18
N ALA A 406 13.77 8.54 -17.76
CA ALA A 406 13.95 8.24 -19.18
C ALA A 406 13.41 9.34 -20.10
N LYS A 407 12.26 9.92 -19.75
CA LYS A 407 11.65 11.02 -20.50
C LYS A 407 12.51 12.27 -20.47
N GLU A 408 13.06 12.62 -19.31
CA GLU A 408 13.96 13.76 -19.13
C GLU A 408 15.27 13.58 -19.90
N LEU A 409 15.90 12.41 -19.80
CA LEU A 409 17.22 12.16 -20.38
C LEU A 409 17.18 11.86 -21.89
N LEU A 410 16.17 11.12 -22.36
CA LEU A 410 16.14 10.61 -23.73
C LEU A 410 15.28 11.44 -24.68
N GLY A 411 14.44 12.35 -24.17
CA GLY A 411 13.55 13.18 -24.98
C GLY A 411 12.67 12.34 -25.92
N GLU A 412 12.76 12.60 -27.24
CA GLU A 412 12.02 11.86 -28.26
C GLU A 412 12.36 10.36 -28.33
N LYS A 413 13.53 9.95 -27.82
CA LYS A 413 13.96 8.53 -27.78
C LYS A 413 13.38 7.79 -26.57
N ALA A 414 12.65 8.48 -25.68
CA ALA A 414 11.95 7.87 -24.57
C ALA A 414 10.66 7.14 -25.01
N PRO A 415 10.11 6.22 -24.20
CA PRO A 415 8.76 5.68 -24.41
C PRO A 415 7.71 6.80 -24.52
N LYS A 416 6.69 6.63 -25.37
CA LYS A 416 5.69 7.70 -25.61
C LYS A 416 4.78 7.95 -24.41
N SER A 417 4.64 6.95 -23.54
CA SER A 417 3.83 7.05 -22.33
C SER A 417 4.29 6.11 -21.23
N LEU A 418 3.91 6.43 -19.99
CA LEU A 418 4.09 5.55 -18.84
C LEU A 418 3.41 4.18 -19.04
N SER A 419 2.26 4.15 -19.72
CA SER A 419 1.53 2.92 -20.03
C SER A 419 2.35 2.02 -20.96
N GLU A 420 2.93 2.60 -22.01
CA GLU A 420 3.81 1.87 -22.92
C GLU A 420 5.06 1.35 -22.19
N PHE A 421 5.70 2.19 -21.38
CA PHE A 421 6.87 1.80 -20.59
C PHE A 421 6.55 0.64 -19.62
N LYS A 422 5.41 0.71 -18.92
CA LYS A 422 4.93 -0.39 -18.06
C LYS A 422 4.74 -1.68 -18.86
N LYS A 423 4.09 -1.63 -20.03
CA LYS A 423 3.90 -2.80 -20.90
C LYS A 423 5.22 -3.41 -21.34
N MET A 424 6.24 -2.60 -21.65
CA MET A 424 7.58 -3.10 -22.00
C MET A 424 8.19 -3.91 -20.85
N GLY A 425 8.04 -3.46 -19.59
CA GLY A 425 8.56 -4.18 -18.43
C GLY A 425 8.03 -5.61 -18.30
N TYR A 426 6.77 -5.84 -18.69
CA TYR A 426 6.14 -7.16 -18.66
C TYR A 426 6.38 -7.99 -19.92
N ASN A 427 6.21 -7.40 -21.10
CA ASN A 427 6.13 -8.14 -22.37
C ASN A 427 7.41 -8.07 -23.21
N ASN A 428 8.31 -7.13 -22.90
CA ASN A 428 9.55 -6.92 -23.64
C ASN A 428 10.69 -6.45 -22.72
N THR A 429 11.08 -7.33 -21.80
CA THR A 429 12.10 -7.03 -20.78
C THR A 429 13.44 -6.58 -21.40
N ARG A 430 13.76 -7.02 -22.63
CA ARG A 430 14.97 -6.56 -23.35
C ARG A 430 14.88 -5.09 -23.70
N GLN A 431 13.79 -4.64 -24.32
CA GLN A 431 13.60 -3.23 -24.68
C GLN A 431 13.54 -2.34 -23.43
N TYR A 432 12.82 -2.78 -22.39
CA TYR A 432 12.78 -2.06 -21.11
C TYR A 432 14.18 -1.87 -20.51
N ARG A 433 15.01 -2.92 -20.47
CA ARG A 433 16.41 -2.80 -20.01
C ARG A 433 17.25 -1.87 -20.89
N GLN A 434 17.00 -1.83 -22.20
CA GLN A 434 17.71 -0.92 -23.10
C GLN A 434 17.37 0.55 -22.81
N ILE A 435 16.11 0.88 -22.51
CA ILE A 435 15.74 2.23 -22.08
C ILE A 435 16.51 2.61 -20.80
N LEU A 436 16.51 1.74 -19.79
CA LEU A 436 17.23 2.01 -18.53
C LEU A 436 18.75 2.21 -18.75
N LEU A 437 19.37 1.39 -19.60
CA LEU A 437 20.79 1.52 -19.94
C LEU A 437 21.11 2.77 -20.74
N LYS A 438 20.23 3.17 -21.67
CA LYS A 438 20.35 4.41 -22.44
C LYS A 438 20.26 5.63 -21.53
N SER A 439 19.29 5.64 -20.60
CA SER A 439 19.18 6.69 -19.58
C SER A 439 20.43 6.79 -18.70
N ASP A 440 20.93 5.66 -18.20
CA ASP A 440 22.16 5.61 -17.39
C ASP A 440 23.40 6.12 -18.15
N LEU A 441 23.53 5.77 -19.43
CA LEU A 441 24.59 6.29 -20.29
C LEU A 441 24.49 7.81 -20.49
N GLN A 442 23.29 8.32 -20.80
CA GLN A 442 23.06 9.75 -20.99
C GLN A 442 23.39 10.56 -19.74
N GLU A 443 22.93 10.09 -18.58
CA GLU A 443 23.15 10.77 -17.30
C GLU A 443 24.65 10.87 -16.97
N GLN A 444 25.41 9.79 -17.18
CA GLN A 444 26.86 9.81 -16.96
C GLN A 444 27.61 10.74 -17.94
N ILE A 445 27.09 10.93 -19.16
CA ILE A 445 27.62 11.93 -20.10
C ILE A 445 27.30 13.34 -19.60
N ASN A 446 26.05 13.60 -19.18
CA ASN A 446 25.63 14.89 -18.65
C ASN A 446 26.42 15.29 -17.39
N ASN A 447 26.75 14.33 -16.53
CA ASN A 447 27.55 14.53 -15.33
C ASN A 447 29.07 14.62 -15.60
N GLY A 448 29.53 14.47 -16.85
CA GLY A 448 30.94 14.50 -17.22
C GLY A 448 31.76 13.29 -16.76
N GLU A 449 31.10 12.21 -16.34
CA GLU A 449 31.74 10.94 -15.98
C GLU A 449 32.19 10.16 -17.23
N LEU A 450 31.45 10.33 -18.32
CA LEU A 450 31.75 9.80 -19.65
C LEU A 450 31.88 10.94 -20.65
N SER A 451 32.64 10.72 -21.71
CA SER A 451 32.80 11.69 -22.79
C SER A 451 32.45 11.06 -24.13
N LEU A 452 31.72 11.78 -24.97
CA LEU A 452 31.51 11.41 -26.37
C LEU A 452 32.64 11.90 -27.28
N VAL A 453 33.55 12.73 -26.77
CA VAL A 453 34.69 13.25 -27.53
C VAL A 453 35.64 12.10 -27.88
N ILE A 454 35.96 11.95 -29.16
CA ILE A 454 36.88 10.93 -29.63
C ILE A 454 38.27 11.11 -29.03
N ASN A 455 38.85 10.00 -28.59
CA ASN A 455 40.26 9.92 -28.31
C ASN A 455 41.00 9.65 -29.63
N GLN A 456 41.72 10.64 -30.16
CA GLN A 456 42.44 10.51 -31.43
C GLN A 456 43.43 9.33 -31.43
N ASP A 457 44.18 9.09 -30.35
CA ASP A 457 45.13 7.96 -30.30
C ASP A 457 44.47 6.59 -30.41
N LYS A 458 43.22 6.47 -29.91
CA LYS A 458 42.41 5.25 -30.08
C LYS A 458 41.77 5.22 -31.46
N GLN A 459 41.28 6.34 -31.97
CA GLN A 459 40.61 6.44 -33.26
C GLN A 459 41.57 6.20 -34.44
N ASN A 460 42.80 6.72 -34.36
CA ASN A 460 43.85 6.56 -35.38
C ASN A 460 44.29 5.10 -35.59
N ARG A 461 43.98 4.20 -34.64
CA ARG A 461 44.18 2.74 -34.79
C ARG A 461 43.12 2.09 -35.67
N HIS A 462 42.16 2.88 -36.16
CA HIS A 462 41.12 2.50 -37.10
C HIS A 462 41.13 3.41 -38.34
N ALA A 463 42.24 4.10 -38.63
CA ALA A 463 42.42 4.90 -39.84
C ALA A 463 43.50 4.27 -40.73
N LYS A 464 43.10 3.73 -41.89
CA LYS A 464 43.93 2.83 -42.73
C LYS A 464 45.31 3.39 -43.05
N ASP A 465 45.37 4.67 -43.40
CA ASP A 465 46.58 5.34 -43.88
C ASP A 465 47.42 5.95 -42.75
N HIS A 466 47.00 5.79 -41.49
CA HIS A 466 47.71 6.32 -40.33
C HIS A 466 48.73 5.29 -39.79
N LYS A 467 49.92 5.76 -39.38
CA LYS A 467 50.98 4.89 -38.81
C LYS A 467 50.48 4.01 -37.66
N ALA A 468 49.66 4.57 -36.77
CA ALA A 468 49.07 3.84 -35.64
C ALA A 468 48.19 2.63 -36.05
N TYR A 469 47.56 2.64 -37.23
CA TYR A 469 46.84 1.48 -37.76
C TYR A 469 47.81 0.39 -38.20
N ALA A 470 48.85 0.74 -38.95
CA ALA A 470 49.91 -0.20 -39.35
C ALA A 470 50.59 -0.87 -38.14
N ASP A 471 50.92 -0.07 -37.13
CA ASP A 471 51.50 -0.55 -35.86
C ASP A 471 50.54 -1.50 -35.13
N TYR A 472 49.23 -1.20 -35.13
CA TYR A 472 48.22 -2.03 -34.48
C TYR A 472 47.99 -3.35 -35.22
N VAL A 473 47.97 -3.34 -36.56
CA VAL A 473 47.92 -4.54 -37.41
C VAL A 473 49.13 -5.44 -37.14
N ALA A 474 50.34 -4.88 -37.11
CA ALA A 474 51.56 -5.62 -36.83
C ALA A 474 51.54 -6.25 -35.43
N SER A 475 51.09 -5.50 -34.41
CA SER A 475 50.95 -5.99 -33.03
C SER A 475 49.93 -7.11 -32.89
N ASN A 476 48.81 -7.05 -33.62
CA ASN A 476 47.80 -8.10 -33.58
C ASN A 476 48.29 -9.37 -34.29
N ARG A 477 48.96 -9.23 -35.44
CA ARG A 477 49.59 -10.37 -36.15
C ARG A 477 50.60 -11.09 -35.28
N SER A 478 51.47 -10.35 -34.57
CA SER A 478 52.47 -10.96 -33.68
C SER A 478 51.87 -11.70 -32.49
N LYS A 479 50.60 -11.41 -32.15
CA LYS A 479 49.86 -12.03 -31.04
C LYS A 479 48.82 -13.05 -31.51
N ASN A 480 48.82 -13.40 -32.80
CA ASN A 480 47.81 -14.26 -33.41
C ASN A 480 46.37 -13.79 -33.14
N LYS A 481 46.15 -12.47 -33.18
CA LYS A 481 44.84 -11.82 -32.98
C LYS A 481 44.29 -11.29 -34.31
N PRO A 482 42.95 -11.20 -34.47
CA PRO A 482 42.33 -10.63 -35.66
C PRO A 482 42.84 -9.21 -35.93
N ILE A 483 43.05 -8.88 -37.20
CA ILE A 483 43.45 -7.52 -37.57
C ILE A 483 42.29 -6.54 -37.34
N PRO A 484 42.57 -5.27 -36.99
CA PRO A 484 41.54 -4.27 -36.79
C PRO A 484 40.85 -3.87 -38.11
N GLY A 485 39.54 -3.68 -38.05
CA GLY A 485 38.81 -2.94 -39.09
C GLY A 485 39.22 -1.46 -39.11
N TYR A 486 38.95 -0.78 -40.23
CA TYR A 486 39.25 0.64 -40.41
C TYR A 486 38.03 1.42 -40.93
N ILE A 487 38.03 2.73 -40.69
CA ILE A 487 37.00 3.68 -41.11
C ILE A 487 37.54 4.47 -42.30
N THR A 488 36.66 4.82 -43.25
CA THR A 488 37.01 5.49 -44.51
C THR A 488 36.66 6.98 -44.53
N VAL A 489 36.17 7.52 -43.42
CA VAL A 489 35.80 8.94 -43.24
C VAL A 489 36.73 9.62 -42.24
N ASP A 490 36.78 10.94 -42.27
CA ASP A 490 37.60 11.74 -41.36
C ASP A 490 37.08 11.73 -39.90
N ASN A 491 37.91 12.23 -38.99
CA ASN A 491 37.64 12.26 -37.56
C ASN A 491 36.43 13.15 -37.20
N ASP A 492 36.16 14.21 -37.96
CA ASP A 492 35.02 15.10 -37.73
C ASP A 492 33.70 14.37 -38.05
N THR A 493 33.69 13.61 -39.14
CA THR A 493 32.58 12.73 -39.52
C THR A 493 32.40 11.62 -38.49
N VAL A 494 33.48 11.02 -37.97
CA VAL A 494 33.41 10.03 -36.88
C VAL A 494 32.80 10.65 -35.62
N GLN A 495 33.25 11.84 -35.22
CA GLN A 495 32.71 12.53 -34.05
C GLN A 495 31.20 12.79 -34.21
N LYS A 496 30.78 13.21 -35.40
CA LYS A 496 29.35 13.39 -35.73
C LYS A 496 28.57 12.08 -35.63
N ILE A 497 29.09 10.98 -36.21
CA ILE A 497 28.46 9.66 -36.10
C ILE A 497 28.24 9.26 -34.64
N ILE A 498 29.25 9.46 -33.77
CA ILE A 498 29.12 9.16 -32.34
C ILE A 498 28.03 10.02 -31.69
N ASN A 499 28.09 11.34 -31.88
CA ASN A 499 27.15 12.28 -31.26
C ASN A 499 25.70 11.99 -31.65
N ASP A 500 25.47 11.67 -32.92
CA ASP A 500 24.12 11.46 -33.44
C ASP A 500 23.55 10.10 -33.02
N ASN A 501 24.41 9.06 -32.94
CA ASN A 501 23.94 7.66 -32.90
C ASN A 501 24.19 6.89 -31.59
N TYR A 502 24.92 7.43 -30.61
CA TYR A 502 25.30 6.67 -29.40
C TYR A 502 24.12 6.08 -28.60
N LEU A 503 22.91 6.64 -28.74
CA LEU A 503 21.69 6.11 -28.14
C LEU A 503 20.80 5.30 -29.09
N ASP A 504 21.07 5.25 -30.39
CA ASP A 504 20.17 4.60 -31.36
C ASP A 504 20.35 3.08 -31.39
N GLY A 505 21.56 2.66 -31.05
CA GLY A 505 21.95 1.26 -31.00
C GLY A 505 21.51 0.47 -29.78
N THR A 506 22.08 -0.73 -29.67
CA THR A 506 22.04 -1.53 -28.44
C THR A 506 23.16 -1.08 -27.50
N VAL A 507 22.78 -0.54 -26.35
CA VAL A 507 23.71 -0.10 -25.30
C VAL A 507 24.07 -1.28 -24.40
N ILE A 508 25.36 -1.39 -24.10
CA ILE A 508 25.96 -2.45 -23.28
C ILE A 508 26.84 -1.78 -22.23
N LYS A 509 26.51 -1.96 -20.95
CA LYS A 509 27.40 -1.62 -19.84
C LYS A 509 28.45 -2.73 -19.69
N ARG A 510 29.72 -2.44 -19.97
CA ARG A 510 30.79 -3.43 -19.87
C ARG A 510 31.25 -3.60 -18.44
N GLN A 511 31.60 -2.48 -17.82
CA GLN A 511 32.02 -2.37 -16.43
C GLN A 511 31.78 -0.94 -15.96
N LYS A 512 32.09 -0.65 -14.69
CA LYS A 512 31.93 0.71 -14.15
C LYS A 512 32.70 1.72 -15.00
N GLY A 513 32.02 2.77 -15.47
CA GLY A 513 32.59 3.83 -16.32
C GLY A 513 32.92 3.43 -17.76
N GLN A 514 32.42 2.29 -18.26
CA GLN A 514 32.65 1.84 -19.63
C GLN A 514 31.39 1.26 -20.28
N TYR A 515 31.00 1.89 -21.39
CA TYR A 515 29.84 1.50 -22.19
C TYR A 515 30.26 1.16 -23.61
N SER A 516 29.37 0.46 -24.30
CA SER A 516 29.39 0.42 -25.75
C SER A 516 28.00 0.58 -26.32
N SER A 517 27.93 1.18 -27.50
CA SER A 517 26.71 1.26 -28.29
C SER A 517 26.95 0.59 -29.63
N VAL A 518 26.19 -0.46 -29.94
CA VAL A 518 26.23 -1.12 -31.24
C VAL A 518 25.19 -0.47 -32.13
N ILE A 519 25.66 0.31 -33.09
CA ILE A 519 24.85 1.17 -33.96
C ILE A 519 24.90 0.68 -35.40
N LYS A 520 23.91 1.10 -36.18
CA LYS A 520 23.88 0.95 -37.63
C LYS A 520 23.51 2.30 -38.24
N ILE A 521 24.25 2.73 -39.24
CA ILE A 521 24.04 4.01 -39.94
C ILE A 521 23.68 3.76 -41.42
N ASP A 522 23.27 4.80 -42.12
CA ASP A 522 22.80 4.67 -43.51
C ASP A 522 23.95 4.48 -44.52
N THR A 523 25.16 4.94 -44.18
CA THR A 523 26.32 4.91 -45.07
C THR A 523 27.32 3.82 -44.69
N LYS A 524 27.78 3.06 -45.70
CA LYS A 524 28.93 2.16 -45.53
C LYS A 524 30.21 3.00 -45.48
N SER A 525 30.77 3.15 -44.29
CA SER A 525 31.98 3.96 -44.04
C SER A 525 33.02 3.21 -43.22
N GLY A 526 32.84 1.91 -43.03
CA GLY A 526 33.78 1.03 -42.34
C GLY A 526 34.13 -0.18 -43.19
N VAL A 527 35.30 -0.74 -42.92
CA VAL A 527 35.72 -2.06 -43.38
C VAL A 527 36.02 -2.91 -42.16
N ALA A 528 35.39 -4.07 -42.06
CA ALA A 528 35.56 -5.04 -41.00
C ALA A 528 36.08 -6.37 -41.55
N TYR A 529 36.67 -7.16 -40.66
CA TYR A 529 37.16 -8.51 -40.95
C TYR A 529 36.49 -9.50 -40.00
N SER A 530 36.27 -10.72 -40.47
CA SER A 530 35.81 -11.81 -39.60
C SER A 530 36.86 -12.12 -38.55
N ARG A 531 36.47 -12.60 -37.37
CA ARG A 531 37.42 -12.99 -36.32
C ARG A 531 38.30 -14.19 -36.74
N SER A 532 37.90 -14.96 -37.74
CA SER A 532 38.72 -16.02 -38.32
C SER A 532 39.72 -15.53 -39.37
N ASP A 533 39.55 -14.32 -39.91
CA ASP A 533 40.46 -13.73 -40.89
C ASP A 533 41.60 -12.96 -40.21
N LEU A 534 42.58 -13.72 -39.73
CA LEU A 534 43.76 -13.16 -39.05
C LEU A 534 44.70 -12.42 -40.01
N ALA A 535 44.60 -12.67 -41.32
CA ALA A 535 45.47 -12.08 -42.33
C ALA A 535 44.91 -10.76 -42.89
N GLY A 536 43.58 -10.61 -42.87
CA GLY A 536 42.88 -9.50 -43.51
C GLY A 536 42.61 -9.70 -44.99
N ALA A 537 42.51 -10.95 -45.43
CA ALA A 537 42.37 -11.29 -46.85
C ALA A 537 40.97 -10.96 -47.39
N TYR A 538 39.96 -10.86 -46.53
CA TYR A 538 38.56 -10.72 -46.91
C TYR A 538 37.93 -9.47 -46.27
N PRO A 539 38.31 -8.25 -46.74
CA PRO A 539 37.71 -7.02 -46.25
C PRO A 539 36.21 -6.96 -46.59
N THR A 540 35.38 -6.64 -45.59
CA THR A 540 33.93 -6.50 -45.76
C THR A 540 33.51 -5.07 -45.43
N GLU A 541 32.92 -4.37 -46.40
CA GLU A 541 32.35 -3.05 -46.15
C GLU A 541 31.13 -3.14 -45.22
N THR A 542 31.06 -2.24 -44.25
CA THR A 542 30.04 -2.26 -43.19
C THR A 542 29.49 -0.86 -42.91
N ASN A 543 28.22 -0.84 -42.50
CA ASN A 543 27.55 0.30 -41.89
C ASN A 543 27.17 0.03 -40.42
N GLU A 544 27.66 -1.06 -39.83
CA GLU A 544 27.50 -1.38 -38.42
C GLU A 544 28.78 -1.06 -37.65
N PHE A 545 28.63 -0.44 -36.49
CA PHE A 545 29.74 0.03 -35.68
C PHE A 545 29.51 -0.25 -34.20
N THR A 546 30.62 -0.32 -33.45
CA THR A 546 30.61 -0.26 -32.00
C THR A 546 31.26 1.03 -31.56
N ILE A 547 30.49 1.89 -30.88
CA ILE A 547 31.04 3.03 -30.16
C ILE A 547 31.49 2.51 -28.80
N HIS A 548 32.78 2.62 -28.48
CA HIS A 548 33.26 2.43 -27.11
C HIS A 548 33.19 3.78 -26.41
N ILE A 549 32.55 3.84 -25.24
CA ILE A 549 32.32 5.09 -24.51
C ILE A 549 32.93 4.97 -23.11
N SER A 550 33.76 5.94 -22.74
CA SER A 550 34.44 6.04 -21.45
C SER A 550 34.82 7.49 -21.20
N LYS A 551 35.38 7.82 -20.04
CA LYS A 551 35.87 9.19 -19.77
C LYS A 551 36.94 9.67 -20.75
N ALA A 552 37.86 8.78 -21.14
CA ALA A 552 39.09 9.18 -21.84
C ALA A 552 39.40 8.40 -23.13
N THR A 553 38.70 7.30 -23.42
CA THR A 553 39.04 6.39 -24.54
C THR A 553 37.88 6.17 -25.51
N THR A 554 37.02 7.17 -25.70
CA THR A 554 35.89 7.05 -26.62
C THR A 554 36.36 6.96 -28.07
N HIS A 555 35.88 5.96 -28.82
CA HIS A 555 36.26 5.75 -30.23
C HIS A 555 35.22 4.87 -30.93
N LEU A 556 35.19 4.96 -32.27
CA LEU A 556 34.30 4.20 -33.14
C LEU A 556 35.05 3.05 -33.81
N VAL A 557 34.49 1.85 -33.78
CA VAL A 557 35.09 0.64 -34.35
C VAL A 557 34.12 -0.01 -35.35
N PRO A 558 34.55 -0.30 -36.60
CA PRO A 558 33.75 -1.06 -37.56
C PRO A 558 33.41 -2.44 -37.02
N LYS A 559 32.16 -2.87 -37.21
CA LYS A 559 31.67 -4.18 -36.81
C LYS A 559 31.32 -4.99 -38.06
N MET A 560 31.59 -6.29 -38.03
CA MET A 560 31.08 -7.19 -39.07
C MET A 560 29.55 -7.09 -39.15
N PRO A 561 28.96 -6.95 -40.35
CA PRO A 561 27.51 -6.87 -40.52
C PRO A 561 26.79 -8.07 -39.91
N SER A 562 25.66 -7.84 -39.26
CA SER A 562 24.91 -8.88 -38.55
C SER A 562 24.06 -9.80 -39.47
N ASN A 563 24.05 -9.57 -40.78
CA ASN A 563 23.23 -10.32 -41.74
C ASN A 563 23.95 -11.58 -42.27
N ASN A 564 23.37 -12.76 -41.99
CA ASN A 564 23.87 -14.11 -42.32
C ASN A 564 24.07 -14.44 -43.82
N LYS A 565 23.87 -13.49 -44.75
CA LYS A 565 24.12 -13.72 -46.19
C LYS A 565 25.47 -13.19 -46.69
N GLU A 566 26.17 -12.36 -45.91
CA GLU A 566 27.42 -11.71 -46.38
C GLU A 566 28.56 -11.68 -45.33
N GLY A 567 28.41 -12.26 -44.14
CA GLY A 567 29.49 -12.23 -43.14
C GLY A 567 29.40 -13.35 -42.11
N GLY A 568 30.50 -14.09 -41.95
CA GLY A 568 30.66 -15.11 -40.90
C GLY A 568 30.59 -14.50 -39.50
N THR A 569 30.12 -15.30 -38.55
CA THR A 569 29.92 -14.95 -37.14
C THR A 569 31.17 -14.32 -36.53
N GLN A 570 30.96 -13.28 -35.72
CA GLN A 570 31.99 -12.68 -34.86
C GLN A 570 32.50 -13.66 -33.82
#